data_AF-A0A0P0Y3Q8-F1
#
_entry.id   AF-A0A0P0Y3Q8-F1
#
_cell.length_a   1.000
_cell.length_b   1.000
_cell.length_c   1.000
_cell.angle_alpha   90.00
_cell.angle_beta   90.00
_cell.angle_gamma   90.00
#
_symmetry.space_group_name_H-M   'P 1'
#
loop_
_entity.id
_entity.type
_entity.pdbx_description
1 polymer ?
#
loop_
_entity_poly.entity_id
_entity_poly.type
_entity_poly.pdbx_seq_one_letter_code
_entity_poly.pdbx_strand_id
1 'polypeptide(L)'
;MSLLTAMFLSLAITTTTTTVLLLLTPAAATALQVMMTQLRRPSGSGGCFPGEMDALLEFKEGIADDTTGLLASWRPEDGQDCCRWTGVRCSDRTGHIVKLNLGSRESINPFAMRLFGEISHSLLSLHHLQHLDLSHNSLEGPTGDMPEFLGSLKSLRYLNLSGIPFHGLVPPHLGNLSNLRVLDLSYTANSYSPDISWVTRLRRLRYLNMGDVNLSMADYRTSASRFARTYTRRNVYSVLRRYFTSKSDFREYT
;
A
#
# COMPACT_ATOMS: atom_id res chain seq x y z
N MET A 1 -23.35 61.97 -22.14
CA MET A 1 -24.67 62.42 -21.65
C MET A 1 -24.53 62.58 -20.13
N SER A 2 -23.90 63.64 -19.62
CA SER A 2 -24.50 64.91 -19.16
C SER A 2 -25.74 64.68 -18.29
N LEU A 3 -25.66 64.71 -16.96
CA LEU A 3 -25.53 65.88 -16.07
C LEU A 3 -26.88 66.14 -15.37
N LEU A 4 -26.80 66.70 -14.16
CA LEU A 4 -27.85 67.41 -13.40
C LEU A 4 -28.79 66.46 -12.63
N THR A 5 -29.17 66.65 -11.36
CA THR A 5 -29.26 67.77 -10.39
C THR A 5 -30.00 67.16 -9.19
N ALA A 6 -30.07 67.64 -7.96
CA ALA A 6 -29.48 68.68 -7.16
C ALA A 6 -30.01 68.46 -5.71
N MET A 7 -29.20 68.84 -4.72
CA MET A 7 -29.52 69.63 -3.51
C MET A 7 -30.90 69.45 -2.85
N PHE A 8 -30.99 69.23 -1.53
CA PHE A 8 -31.08 70.22 -0.44
C PHE A 8 -31.53 69.41 0.81
N LEU A 9 -31.32 69.72 2.09
CA LEU A 9 -30.93 70.92 2.83
C LEU A 9 -30.43 70.46 4.24
N SER A 10 -29.65 71.34 4.85
CA SER A 10 -28.95 71.34 6.16
C SER A 10 -29.80 71.41 7.43
N LEU A 11 -29.23 70.96 8.58
CA LEU A 11 -29.11 71.67 9.87
C LEU A 11 -28.23 70.83 10.83
N ALA A 12 -26.94 71.12 11.03
CA ALA A 12 -26.32 71.98 12.06
C ALA A 12 -26.66 71.61 13.53
N ILE A 13 -25.64 71.19 14.31
CA ILE A 13 -25.31 71.60 15.70
C ILE A 13 -23.90 71.06 16.05
N THR A 14 -23.24 71.80 16.93
CA THR A 14 -21.81 72.09 17.11
C THR A 14 -20.97 71.14 17.99
N THR A 15 -19.71 70.98 17.57
CA THR A 15 -18.42 70.82 18.29
C THR A 15 -18.37 70.47 19.79
N THR A 16 -17.59 69.43 20.14
CA THR A 16 -16.41 69.51 21.03
C THR A 16 -15.51 68.28 20.83
N THR A 17 -14.21 68.53 20.70
CA THR A 17 -13.13 67.55 20.50
C THR A 17 -12.81 66.75 21.77
N THR A 18 -12.77 65.42 21.65
CA THR A 18 -12.01 64.54 22.56
C THR A 18 -11.18 63.58 21.72
N THR A 19 -9.87 63.69 21.88
CA THR A 19 -8.86 62.76 21.36
C THR A 19 -9.11 61.36 21.92
N VAL A 20 -9.57 60.43 21.08
CA VAL A 20 -9.64 59.00 21.40
C VAL A 20 -8.31 58.37 21.00
N LEU A 21 -7.50 58.05 22.01
CA LEU A 21 -6.33 57.20 21.92
C LEU A 21 -6.82 55.76 21.66
N LEU A 22 -6.81 55.33 20.39
CA LEU A 22 -7.15 53.96 20.02
C LEU A 22 -6.01 53.02 20.44
N LEU A 23 -6.33 52.21 21.44
CA LEU A 23 -5.53 51.12 21.96
C LEU A 23 -5.29 50.04 20.90
N LEU A 24 -4.07 49.55 20.91
CA LEU A 24 -3.52 48.43 20.15
C LEU A 24 -4.43 47.19 20.13
N THR A 25 -4.63 46.61 18.95
CA THR A 25 -4.77 45.16 18.80
C THR A 25 -3.81 44.67 17.70
N PRO A 26 -3.06 43.58 17.91
CA PRO A 26 -2.05 43.12 16.97
C PRO A 26 -2.69 42.18 15.95
N ALA A 27 -2.73 42.60 14.68
CA ALA A 27 -3.15 41.73 13.57
C ALA A 27 -2.20 41.90 12.38
N ALA A 28 -0.90 41.76 12.63
CA ALA A 28 0.13 41.68 11.60
C ALA A 28 1.37 40.96 12.16
N ALA A 29 1.22 39.69 12.52
CA ALA A 29 2.34 38.81 12.82
C ALA A 29 2.04 37.39 12.32
N THR A 30 3.04 36.80 11.67
CA THR A 30 3.18 35.39 11.27
C THR A 30 2.28 34.87 10.14
N ALA A 31 2.48 35.43 8.94
CA ALA A 31 2.38 34.65 7.71
C ALA A 31 3.69 33.87 7.50
N LEU A 32 3.59 32.54 7.34
CA LEU A 32 4.64 31.59 6.95
C LEU A 32 5.87 31.45 7.86
N GLN A 33 5.72 30.68 8.94
CA GLN A 33 6.78 29.82 9.48
C GLN A 33 6.19 28.44 9.78
N VAL A 34 5.94 27.67 8.72
CA VAL A 34 5.79 26.21 8.80
C VAL A 34 6.80 25.61 7.82
N MET A 35 8.07 25.79 8.14
CA MET A 35 9.16 24.97 7.60
C MET A 35 10.24 24.85 8.68
N MET A 36 10.62 23.61 8.95
CA MET A 36 11.71 23.16 9.82
C MET A 36 11.40 22.99 11.31
N THR A 37 10.61 21.96 11.62
CA THR A 37 10.81 21.14 12.83
C THR A 37 11.01 19.67 12.47
N GLN A 38 11.99 19.38 11.60
CA GLN A 38 12.71 18.09 11.68
C GLN A 38 13.72 18.21 12.83
N LEU A 39 13.19 18.37 14.05
CA LEU A 39 13.97 18.25 15.28
C LEU A 39 14.23 16.76 15.48
N ARG A 40 15.41 16.34 15.01
CA ARG A 40 16.21 15.20 15.44
C ARG A 40 15.63 14.51 16.69
N ARG A 41 14.80 13.48 16.48
CA ARG A 41 14.42 12.57 17.57
C ARG A 41 15.70 12.02 18.19
N PRO A 42 15.82 11.97 19.52
CA PRO A 42 16.89 11.23 20.16
C PRO A 42 16.87 9.81 19.62
N SER A 43 18.00 9.34 19.08
CA SER A 43 18.23 7.92 18.86
C SER A 43 18.18 7.24 20.24
N GLY A 44 17.02 6.77 20.68
CA GLY A 44 16.89 6.30 22.07
C GLY A 44 15.51 5.89 22.61
N SER A 45 14.44 5.82 21.82
CA SER A 45 13.21 5.15 22.28
C SER A 45 12.66 4.26 21.16
N GLY A 46 12.85 2.96 21.30
CA GLY A 46 12.53 1.92 20.30
C GLY A 46 11.03 1.66 20.15
N GLY A 47 10.28 2.68 19.73
CA GLY A 47 8.86 2.57 19.39
C GLY A 47 8.60 2.89 17.92
N CYS A 48 7.51 2.35 17.40
CA CYS A 48 6.97 2.57 16.07
C CYS A 48 6.86 4.06 15.70
N PHE A 49 7.12 4.38 14.43
CA PHE A 49 6.99 5.75 13.94
C PHE A 49 5.50 6.14 13.85
N PRO A 50 5.09 7.36 14.30
CA PRO A 50 3.69 7.77 14.28
C PRO A 50 3.02 7.62 12.92
N GLY A 51 3.65 8.06 11.83
CA GLY A 51 3.08 7.90 10.48
C GLY A 51 2.97 6.44 10.00
N GLU A 52 3.79 5.52 10.53
CA GLU A 52 3.63 4.09 10.25
C GLU A 52 2.48 3.50 11.07
N MET A 53 2.30 3.96 12.31
CA MET A 53 1.16 3.59 13.15
C MET A 53 -0.16 4.09 12.55
N ASP A 54 -0.23 5.35 12.12
CA ASP A 54 -1.38 5.95 11.46
C ASP A 54 -1.75 5.17 10.19
N ALA A 55 -0.75 4.77 9.40
CA ALA A 55 -0.96 3.95 8.21
C ALA A 55 -1.57 2.57 8.52
N LEU A 56 -1.16 1.93 9.63
CA LEU A 56 -1.77 0.68 10.07
C LEU A 56 -3.18 0.87 10.61
N LEU A 57 -3.46 1.97 11.31
CA LEU A 57 -4.82 2.28 11.77
C LEU A 57 -5.74 2.57 10.57
N GLU A 58 -5.28 3.35 9.58
CA GLU A 58 -6.02 3.56 8.33
C GLU A 58 -6.19 2.26 7.53
N PHE A 59 -5.22 1.34 7.58
CA PHE A 59 -5.39 0.00 7.00
C PHE A 59 -6.51 -0.77 7.72
N LYS A 60 -6.56 -0.68 9.05
CA LYS A 60 -7.59 -1.32 9.88
C LYS A 60 -8.98 -0.76 9.61
N GLU A 61 -9.13 0.53 9.32
CA GLU A 61 -10.42 1.11 8.91
C GLU A 61 -10.94 0.50 7.60
N GLY A 62 -10.06 0.00 6.73
CA GLY A 62 -10.44 -0.75 5.51
C GLY A 62 -10.88 -2.20 5.77
N ILE A 63 -10.83 -2.68 7.02
CA ILE A 63 -11.22 -4.04 7.40
C ILE A 63 -12.65 -3.99 7.94
N ALA A 64 -13.60 -4.45 7.13
CA ALA A 64 -15.03 -4.48 7.43
C ALA A 64 -15.40 -5.53 8.50
N ASP A 65 -14.69 -6.66 8.54
CA ASP A 65 -14.90 -7.70 9.57
C ASP A 65 -13.57 -8.37 9.95
N ASP A 66 -13.35 -8.55 11.25
CA ASP A 66 -12.23 -9.27 11.86
C ASP A 66 -12.79 -10.36 12.79
N THR A 67 -13.30 -11.42 12.15
CA THR A 67 -14.05 -12.52 12.80
C THR A 67 -13.33 -13.19 13.97
N THR A 68 -12.00 -13.09 14.04
CA THR A 68 -11.17 -13.74 15.07
C THR A 68 -10.49 -12.76 16.03
N GLY A 69 -10.67 -11.45 15.83
CA GLY A 69 -9.92 -10.44 16.57
C GLY A 69 -8.41 -10.46 16.28
N LEU A 70 -8.00 -10.81 15.06
CA LEU A 70 -6.59 -10.81 14.64
C LEU A 70 -5.94 -9.44 14.84
N LEU A 71 -6.70 -8.36 14.63
CA LEU A 71 -6.30 -6.97 14.77
C LEU A 71 -6.67 -6.37 16.14
N ALA A 72 -7.03 -7.21 17.13
CA ALA A 72 -7.42 -6.76 18.46
C ALA A 72 -6.31 -6.00 19.20
N SER A 73 -5.04 -6.32 18.91
CA SER A 73 -3.87 -5.64 19.48
C SER A 73 -3.56 -4.28 18.83
N TRP A 74 -4.19 -3.94 17.71
CA TRP A 74 -3.97 -2.70 16.97
C TRP A 74 -4.80 -1.58 17.60
N ARG A 75 -4.29 -0.99 18.67
CA ARG A 75 -4.95 0.07 19.42
C ARG A 75 -4.02 1.27 19.61
N PRO A 76 -4.51 2.49 19.33
CA PRO A 76 -3.81 3.71 19.73
C PRO A 76 -4.06 3.93 21.22
N GLU A 77 -3.29 3.27 22.08
CA GLU A 77 -3.25 3.56 23.51
C GLU A 77 -1.91 4.21 23.86
N ASP A 78 -1.92 5.16 24.81
CA ASP A 78 -0.75 5.93 25.19
C ASP A 78 0.43 5.00 25.58
N GLY A 79 1.54 5.13 24.85
CA GLY A 79 2.77 4.38 25.10
C GLY A 79 2.85 3.01 24.41
N GLN A 80 1.83 2.58 23.67
CA GLN A 80 1.88 1.30 22.98
C GLN A 80 2.69 1.38 21.69
N ASP A 81 3.72 0.55 21.60
CA ASP A 81 4.57 0.40 20.44
C ASP A 81 3.91 -0.49 19.38
N CYS A 82 3.57 0.06 18.21
CA CYS A 82 2.96 -0.70 17.11
C CYS A 82 3.83 -1.89 16.64
N CYS A 83 5.14 -1.86 16.92
CA CYS A 83 6.04 -2.99 16.64
C CYS A 83 5.72 -4.25 17.47
N ARG A 84 4.85 -4.13 18.48
CA ARG A 84 4.32 -5.24 19.30
C ARG A 84 2.95 -5.74 18.85
N TRP A 85 2.34 -5.10 17.86
CA TRP A 85 1.03 -5.50 17.35
C TRP A 85 1.12 -6.84 16.61
N THR A 86 0.04 -7.61 16.68
CA THR A 86 -0.08 -8.91 16.02
C THR A 86 0.17 -8.73 14.52
N GLY A 87 1.08 -9.54 13.97
CA GLY A 87 1.44 -9.51 12.55
C GLY A 87 2.44 -8.42 12.16
N VAL A 88 2.72 -7.44 13.02
CA VAL A 88 3.67 -6.35 12.75
C VAL A 88 5.06 -6.72 13.25
N ARG A 89 6.08 -6.47 12.44
CA ARG A 89 7.48 -6.54 12.88
C ARG A 89 8.27 -5.35 12.33
N CYS A 90 8.98 -4.72 13.25
CA CYS A 90 9.92 -3.65 12.96
C CYS A 90 11.36 -4.16 12.81
N SER A 91 12.21 -3.33 12.20
CA SER A 91 13.65 -3.55 12.10
C SER A 91 14.33 -3.20 13.41
N ASP A 92 15.07 -4.14 13.99
CA ASP A 92 15.86 -3.90 15.21
C ASP A 92 16.94 -2.80 15.04
N ARG A 93 17.28 -2.47 13.79
CA ARG A 93 18.29 -1.45 13.45
C ARG A 93 17.71 -0.06 13.24
N THR A 94 16.49 0.02 12.73
CA THR A 94 15.92 1.29 12.23
C THR A 94 14.58 1.65 12.87
N GLY A 95 13.93 0.74 13.58
CA GLY A 95 12.60 0.94 14.15
C GLY A 95 11.45 0.88 13.15
N HIS A 96 11.73 0.99 11.85
CA HIS A 96 10.70 0.96 10.79
C HIS A 96 10.02 -0.39 10.64
N ILE A 97 8.72 -0.39 10.29
CA ILE A 97 7.98 -1.59 9.91
C ILE A 97 8.60 -2.22 8.66
N VAL A 98 9.02 -3.48 8.79
CA VAL A 98 9.61 -4.26 7.68
C VAL A 98 8.79 -5.48 7.30
N LYS A 99 7.89 -5.93 8.17
CA LYS A 99 7.03 -7.09 7.92
C LYS A 99 5.62 -6.84 8.47
N LEU A 100 4.64 -7.11 7.62
CA LEU A 100 3.22 -7.23 7.95
C LEU A 100 2.75 -8.62 7.51
N ASN A 101 2.32 -9.44 8.47
CA ASN A 101 1.86 -10.81 8.24
C ASN A 101 0.50 -11.02 8.90
N LEU A 102 -0.54 -11.00 8.07
CA LEU A 102 -1.94 -11.18 8.44
C LEU A 102 -2.57 -12.38 7.74
N GLY A 103 -1.76 -13.31 7.21
CA GLY A 103 -2.26 -14.49 6.50
C GLY A 103 -3.05 -15.45 7.41
N SER A 104 -4.14 -16.02 6.90
CA SER A 104 -5.09 -16.86 7.66
C SER A 104 -4.71 -18.36 7.75
N ARG A 105 -3.46 -18.74 7.48
CA ARG A 105 -3.08 -20.17 7.30
C ARG A 105 -3.14 -21.03 8.56
N GLU A 106 -3.42 -20.45 9.72
CA GLU A 106 -3.46 -21.13 11.02
C GLU A 106 -4.88 -21.47 11.52
N SER A 107 -5.92 -21.27 10.70
CA SER A 107 -7.27 -21.68 11.09
C SER A 107 -7.46 -23.20 11.02
N ILE A 108 -8.12 -23.76 12.04
CA ILE A 108 -8.57 -25.17 12.08
C ILE A 108 -9.37 -25.52 10.81
N ASN A 109 -10.09 -24.54 10.28
CA ASN A 109 -10.71 -24.63 8.97
C ASN A 109 -9.83 -23.89 7.94
N PRO A 110 -9.14 -24.60 7.02
CA PRO A 110 -8.30 -23.98 6.00
C PRO A 110 -9.08 -23.07 5.03
N PHE A 111 -10.42 -23.13 5.08
CA PHE A 111 -11.32 -22.27 4.30
C PHE A 111 -11.87 -21.07 5.09
N ALA A 112 -11.56 -20.94 6.38
CA ALA A 112 -12.02 -19.80 7.16
C ALA A 112 -11.17 -18.56 6.87
N MET A 113 -11.80 -17.60 6.20
CA MET A 113 -11.30 -16.24 6.06
C MET A 113 -11.44 -15.50 7.39
N ARG A 114 -10.39 -14.78 7.81
CA ARG A 114 -10.37 -14.09 9.10
C ARG A 114 -10.70 -12.61 8.96
N LEU A 115 -10.15 -11.98 7.93
CA LEU A 115 -10.36 -10.58 7.61
C LEU A 115 -11.23 -10.45 6.36
N PHE A 116 -12.20 -9.54 6.41
CA PHE A 116 -13.02 -9.11 5.28
C PHE A 116 -12.85 -7.60 5.08
N GLY A 117 -12.76 -7.13 3.84
CA GLY A 117 -12.60 -5.71 3.54
C GLY A 117 -11.76 -5.48 2.29
N GLU A 118 -10.89 -4.48 2.34
CA GLU A 118 -10.01 -4.10 1.24
C GLU A 118 -8.56 -3.88 1.67
N ILE A 119 -7.64 -4.06 0.73
CA ILE A 119 -6.24 -3.68 0.94
C ILE A 119 -6.11 -2.16 0.75
N SER A 120 -5.98 -1.42 1.85
CA SER A 120 -5.93 0.04 1.84
C SER A 120 -4.64 0.62 1.22
N HIS A 121 -4.79 1.77 0.55
CA HIS A 121 -3.69 2.58 0.02
C HIS A 121 -2.71 3.08 1.10
N SER A 122 -3.13 3.09 2.37
CA SER A 122 -2.29 3.49 3.51
C SER A 122 -0.98 2.70 3.60
N LEU A 123 -0.93 1.48 3.05
CA LEU A 123 0.29 0.67 2.96
C LEU A 123 1.42 1.39 2.21
N LEU A 124 1.13 2.36 1.33
CA LEU A 124 2.13 3.17 0.64
C LEU A 124 3.01 3.98 1.60
N SER A 125 2.51 4.32 2.79
CA SER A 125 3.25 5.01 3.86
C SER A 125 4.27 4.09 4.54
N LEU A 126 4.17 2.77 4.38
CA LEU A 126 5.13 1.79 4.91
C LEU A 126 6.31 1.60 3.96
N HIS A 127 7.09 2.67 3.73
CA HIS A 127 8.16 2.71 2.72
C HIS A 127 9.25 1.63 2.88
N HIS A 128 9.43 1.13 4.11
CA HIS A 128 10.42 0.10 4.44
C HIS A 128 9.86 -1.33 4.42
N LEU A 129 8.59 -1.51 4.09
CA LEU A 129 7.94 -2.82 4.09
C LEU A 129 8.62 -3.77 3.10
N GLN A 130 9.15 -4.89 3.61
CA GLN A 130 9.85 -5.90 2.82
C GLN A 130 9.04 -7.20 2.68
N HIS A 131 8.12 -7.46 3.61
CA HIS A 131 7.32 -8.66 3.65
C HIS A 131 5.86 -8.29 3.90
N LEU A 132 5.01 -8.61 2.94
CA LEU A 132 3.56 -8.47 3.04
C LEU A 132 2.91 -9.82 2.78
N ASP A 133 2.28 -10.39 3.79
CA ASP A 133 1.45 -11.60 3.67
C ASP A 133 0.03 -11.27 4.11
N LEU A 134 -0.91 -11.34 3.18
CA LEU A 134 -2.33 -11.13 3.38
C LEU A 134 -3.15 -12.37 2.99
N SER A 135 -2.48 -13.49 2.76
CA SER A 135 -3.06 -14.69 2.15
C SER A 135 -4.25 -15.26 2.92
N HIS A 136 -5.18 -15.86 2.19
CA HIS A 136 -6.37 -16.54 2.73
C HIS A 136 -7.30 -15.62 3.55
N ASN A 137 -7.46 -14.37 3.12
CA ASN A 137 -8.48 -13.45 3.63
C ASN A 137 -9.43 -13.01 2.50
N SER A 138 -10.53 -12.33 2.84
CA SER A 138 -11.46 -11.71 1.87
C SER A 138 -11.16 -10.20 1.76
N LEU A 139 -9.99 -9.87 1.21
CA LEU A 139 -9.51 -8.47 1.09
C LEU A 139 -9.60 -7.93 -0.34
N GLU A 140 -10.50 -8.47 -1.14
CA GLU A 140 -10.67 -8.10 -2.54
C GLU A 140 -11.29 -6.71 -2.74
N GLY A 141 -11.91 -6.15 -1.70
CA GLY A 141 -12.58 -4.86 -1.75
C GLY A 141 -13.82 -4.84 -2.67
N PRO A 142 -14.43 -3.66 -2.86
CA PRO A 142 -15.69 -3.54 -3.60
C PRO A 142 -15.56 -3.81 -5.11
N THR A 143 -14.38 -3.58 -5.69
CA THR A 143 -14.13 -3.89 -7.11
C THR A 143 -13.77 -5.35 -7.32
N GLY A 144 -13.25 -6.02 -6.29
CA GLY A 144 -12.71 -7.37 -6.34
C GLY A 144 -11.44 -7.53 -7.18
N ASP A 145 -10.85 -6.42 -7.65
CA ASP A 145 -9.62 -6.40 -8.43
C ASP A 145 -8.39 -6.40 -7.51
N MET A 146 -7.27 -6.94 -8.00
CA MET A 146 -6.00 -6.83 -7.29
C MET A 146 -5.45 -5.40 -7.39
N PRO A 147 -5.13 -4.74 -6.25
CA PRO A 147 -4.80 -3.31 -6.25
C PRO A 147 -3.45 -3.02 -6.94
N GLU A 148 -3.48 -2.15 -7.94
CA GLU A 148 -2.29 -1.80 -8.72
C GLU A 148 -1.22 -1.05 -7.94
N PHE A 149 -1.61 -0.32 -6.88
CA PHE A 149 -0.69 0.46 -6.06
C PHE A 149 0.36 -0.40 -5.35
N LEU A 150 0.11 -1.71 -5.19
CA LEU A 150 1.10 -2.64 -4.64
C LEU A 150 2.41 -2.62 -5.44
N GLY A 151 2.37 -2.27 -6.74
CA GLY A 151 3.56 -2.06 -7.56
C GLY A 151 4.46 -0.88 -7.13
N SER A 152 3.99 -0.02 -6.23
CA SER A 152 4.72 1.14 -5.69
C SER A 152 5.53 0.84 -4.43
N LEU A 153 5.32 -0.31 -3.77
CA LEU A 153 6.04 -0.72 -2.55
C LEU A 153 7.45 -1.24 -2.86
N LYS A 154 8.36 -0.35 -3.30
CA LYS A 154 9.67 -0.71 -3.89
C LYS A 154 10.60 -1.53 -2.99
N SER A 155 10.39 -1.50 -1.68
CA SER A 155 11.17 -2.27 -0.70
C SER A 155 10.75 -3.74 -0.60
N LEU A 156 9.60 -4.13 -1.16
CA LEU A 156 9.07 -5.48 -1.06
C LEU A 156 10.03 -6.53 -1.63
N ARG A 157 10.17 -7.61 -0.85
CA ARG A 157 10.93 -8.82 -1.16
C ARG A 157 10.04 -10.06 -1.14
N TYR A 158 8.94 -10.00 -0.41
CA TYR A 158 7.96 -11.07 -0.28
C TYR A 158 6.55 -10.45 -0.36
N LEU A 159 5.75 -10.94 -1.31
CA LEU A 159 4.34 -10.59 -1.45
C LEU A 159 3.54 -11.89 -1.61
N ASN A 160 2.58 -12.11 -0.71
CA ASN A 160 1.68 -13.25 -0.76
C ASN A 160 0.23 -12.76 -0.64
N LEU A 161 -0.51 -12.93 -1.75
CA LEU A 161 -1.93 -12.60 -1.90
C LEU A 161 -2.74 -13.85 -2.21
N SER A 162 -2.17 -15.04 -2.02
CA SER A 162 -2.83 -16.29 -2.37
C SER A 162 -4.11 -16.51 -1.57
N GLY A 163 -5.12 -17.11 -2.19
CA GLY A 163 -6.39 -17.42 -1.53
C GLY A 163 -7.28 -16.21 -1.21
N ILE A 164 -6.92 -15.01 -1.70
CA ILE A 164 -7.85 -13.87 -1.74
C ILE A 164 -8.69 -14.01 -3.01
N PRO A 165 -10.03 -13.89 -2.95
CA PRO A 165 -10.94 -14.16 -4.08
C PRO A 165 -10.93 -13.06 -5.15
N PHE A 166 -9.75 -12.56 -5.52
CA PHE A 166 -9.56 -11.59 -6.59
C PHE A 166 -10.08 -12.11 -7.93
N HIS A 167 -10.66 -11.20 -8.71
CA HIS A 167 -10.98 -11.41 -10.11
C HIS A 167 -10.32 -10.32 -10.97
N GLY A 168 -10.56 -10.38 -12.28
CA GLY A 168 -10.06 -9.34 -13.18
C GLY A 168 -8.59 -9.48 -13.54
N LEU A 169 -7.96 -8.37 -13.90
CA LEU A 169 -6.59 -8.35 -14.42
C LEU A 169 -5.57 -8.44 -13.28
N VAL A 170 -4.59 -9.34 -13.40
CA VAL A 170 -3.37 -9.28 -12.56
C VAL A 170 -2.58 -8.03 -12.95
N PRO A 171 -2.39 -7.05 -12.05
CA PRO A 171 -1.84 -5.75 -12.41
C PRO A 171 -0.36 -5.88 -12.84
N PRO A 172 -0.01 -5.54 -14.10
CA PRO A 172 1.39 -5.58 -14.57
C PRO A 172 2.32 -4.64 -13.80
N HIS A 173 1.76 -3.70 -13.02
CA HIS A 173 2.46 -2.85 -12.06
C HIS A 173 3.26 -3.64 -11.03
N LEU A 174 2.89 -4.90 -10.73
CA LEU A 174 3.71 -5.79 -9.89
C LEU A 174 5.12 -5.97 -10.45
N GLY A 175 5.31 -5.91 -11.77
CA GLY A 175 6.62 -5.93 -12.41
C GLY A 175 7.55 -4.77 -12.01
N ASN A 176 7.04 -3.74 -11.34
CA ASN A 176 7.85 -2.63 -10.83
C ASN A 176 8.54 -2.94 -9.48
N LEU A 177 8.26 -4.09 -8.87
CA LEU A 177 8.84 -4.54 -7.60
C LEU A 177 10.23 -5.17 -7.81
N SER A 178 11.23 -4.37 -8.16
CA SER A 178 12.58 -4.82 -8.54
C SER A 178 13.36 -5.57 -7.43
N ASN A 179 12.90 -5.49 -6.18
CA ASN A 179 13.45 -6.22 -5.03
C ASN A 179 12.74 -7.55 -4.73
N LEU A 180 11.62 -7.83 -5.40
CA LEU A 180 10.76 -8.98 -5.11
C LEU A 180 11.50 -10.29 -5.36
N ARG A 181 11.42 -11.20 -4.38
CA ARG A 181 12.00 -12.54 -4.42
C ARG A 181 10.93 -13.62 -4.39
N VAL A 182 9.82 -13.37 -3.73
CA VAL A 182 8.68 -14.28 -3.62
C VAL A 182 7.42 -13.53 -4.00
N LEU A 183 6.68 -14.08 -4.96
CA LEU A 183 5.36 -13.62 -5.37
C LEU A 183 4.41 -14.82 -5.41
N ASP A 184 3.36 -14.80 -4.60
CA ASP A 184 2.29 -15.80 -4.67
C ASP A 184 0.95 -15.11 -4.89
N LEU A 185 0.34 -15.42 -6.04
CA LEU A 185 -0.96 -14.94 -6.52
C LEU A 185 -1.89 -16.13 -6.80
N SER A 186 -1.67 -17.28 -6.16
CA SER A 186 -2.45 -18.49 -6.44
C SER A 186 -3.83 -18.50 -5.78
N TYR A 187 -4.71 -19.40 -6.20
CA TYR A 187 -6.04 -19.60 -5.61
C TYR A 187 -6.92 -18.33 -5.64
N THR A 188 -6.92 -17.64 -6.78
CA THR A 188 -7.82 -16.51 -7.06
C THR A 188 -9.18 -17.00 -7.57
N ALA A 189 -10.19 -16.11 -7.65
CA ALA A 189 -11.51 -16.47 -8.19
C ALA A 189 -11.50 -16.55 -9.73
N ASN A 190 -11.35 -15.41 -10.42
CA ASN A 190 -11.40 -15.31 -11.89
C ASN A 190 -10.30 -14.37 -12.42
N SER A 191 -9.12 -14.37 -11.78
CA SER A 191 -8.02 -13.51 -12.19
C SER A 191 -7.37 -14.00 -13.50
N TYR A 192 -6.92 -13.07 -14.35
CA TYR A 192 -6.26 -13.39 -15.61
C TYR A 192 -5.06 -12.46 -15.88
N SER A 193 -4.10 -12.92 -16.69
CA SER A 193 -2.97 -12.10 -17.16
C SER A 193 -2.75 -12.36 -18.66
N PRO A 194 -3.15 -11.43 -19.54
CA PRO A 194 -3.01 -11.59 -21.00
C PRO A 194 -1.57 -11.40 -21.47
N ASP A 195 -0.70 -10.87 -20.61
CA ASP A 195 0.75 -10.81 -20.83
C ASP A 195 1.44 -11.10 -19.50
N ILE A 196 2.52 -11.87 -19.55
CA ILE A 196 3.37 -12.21 -18.39
C ILE A 196 4.78 -11.61 -18.52
N SER A 197 5.02 -10.76 -19.52
CA SER A 197 6.30 -10.08 -19.72
C SER A 197 6.69 -9.20 -18.53
N TRP A 198 5.72 -8.72 -17.73
CA TRP A 198 5.97 -7.97 -16.51
C TRP A 198 6.78 -8.77 -15.48
N VAL A 199 6.63 -10.09 -15.44
CA VAL A 199 7.40 -10.96 -14.56
C VAL A 199 8.89 -10.83 -14.90
N THR A 200 9.25 -10.68 -16.17
CA THR A 200 10.65 -10.54 -16.60
C THR A 200 11.35 -9.30 -16.06
N ARG A 201 10.59 -8.30 -15.58
CA ARG A 201 11.13 -7.13 -14.87
C ARG A 201 11.55 -7.45 -13.43
N LEU A 202 11.06 -8.54 -12.84
CA LEU A 202 11.36 -8.98 -11.48
C LEU A 202 12.71 -9.72 -11.41
N ARG A 203 13.81 -8.98 -11.63
CA ARG A 203 15.17 -9.54 -11.75
C ARG A 203 15.68 -10.29 -10.51
N ARG A 204 15.02 -10.17 -9.36
CA ARG A 204 15.38 -10.85 -8.11
C ARG A 204 14.44 -12.00 -7.74
N LEU A 205 13.43 -12.27 -8.56
CA LEU A 205 12.42 -13.29 -8.30
C LEU A 205 13.08 -14.69 -8.19
N ARG A 206 12.68 -15.43 -7.18
CA ARG A 206 13.15 -16.78 -6.84
C ARG A 206 12.00 -17.77 -6.75
N TYR A 207 10.80 -17.29 -6.41
CA TYR A 207 9.58 -18.05 -6.33
C TYR A 207 8.46 -17.23 -6.95
N LEU A 208 7.71 -17.85 -7.84
CA LEU A 208 6.47 -17.32 -8.39
C LEU A 208 5.43 -18.44 -8.32
N ASN A 209 4.22 -18.10 -7.90
CA ASN A 209 3.07 -18.98 -8.01
C ASN A 209 1.89 -18.17 -8.51
N MET A 210 1.31 -18.64 -9.61
CA MET A 210 0.13 -18.06 -10.26
C MET A 210 -0.86 -19.17 -10.58
N GLY A 211 -0.90 -20.22 -9.73
CA GLY A 211 -1.90 -21.29 -9.84
C GLY A 211 -3.30 -20.69 -9.87
N ASP A 212 -4.12 -21.11 -10.81
CA ASP A 212 -5.52 -20.66 -11.01
C ASP A 212 -5.68 -19.27 -11.64
N VAL A 213 -4.59 -18.54 -11.91
CA VAL A 213 -4.65 -17.37 -12.80
C VAL A 213 -4.82 -17.86 -14.24
N ASN A 214 -5.78 -17.31 -14.97
CA ASN A 214 -5.98 -17.61 -16.38
C ASN A 214 -4.92 -16.93 -17.25
N LEU A 215 -4.12 -17.75 -17.95
CA LEU A 215 -3.01 -17.33 -18.80
C LEU A 215 -3.20 -17.77 -20.26
N SER A 216 -4.40 -18.21 -20.64
CA SER A 216 -4.67 -18.72 -21.99
C SER A 216 -4.46 -17.68 -23.10
N MET A 217 -4.58 -16.39 -22.76
CA MET A 217 -4.35 -15.26 -23.68
C MET A 217 -2.89 -14.81 -23.75
N ALA A 218 -2.01 -15.30 -22.87
CA ALA A 218 -0.61 -14.90 -22.86
C ALA A 218 0.12 -15.45 -24.09
N ASP A 219 0.73 -14.57 -24.89
CA ASP A 219 1.63 -15.01 -25.97
C ASP A 219 2.83 -15.74 -25.38
N TYR A 220 2.74 -17.07 -25.41
CA TYR A 220 3.71 -17.97 -24.84
C TYR A 220 5.05 -17.91 -25.57
N ARG A 221 5.10 -17.59 -26.87
CA ARG A 221 6.36 -17.60 -27.65
C ARG A 221 7.25 -16.44 -27.25
N THR A 222 6.66 -15.24 -27.18
CA THR A 222 7.37 -14.03 -26.78
C THR A 222 7.73 -14.09 -25.29
N SER A 223 6.84 -14.63 -24.46
CA SER A 223 7.07 -14.76 -23.03
C SER A 223 8.15 -15.80 -22.73
N ALA A 224 8.03 -17.04 -23.23
CA ALA A 224 8.95 -18.13 -22.95
C ALA A 224 10.40 -17.78 -23.32
N SER A 225 10.61 -17.18 -24.50
CA SER A 225 11.95 -16.74 -24.92
C SER A 225 12.55 -15.68 -23.99
N ARG A 226 11.76 -14.72 -23.51
CA ARG A 226 12.22 -13.73 -22.52
C ARG A 226 12.45 -14.36 -21.14
N PHE A 227 11.57 -15.27 -20.71
CA PHE A 227 11.68 -15.99 -19.44
C PHE A 227 12.93 -16.85 -19.38
N ALA A 228 13.19 -17.66 -20.43
CA ALA A 228 14.36 -18.51 -20.49
C ALA A 228 15.65 -17.68 -20.48
N ARG A 229 15.70 -16.57 -21.23
CA ARG A 229 16.83 -15.63 -21.17
C ARG A 229 17.05 -15.00 -19.79
N THR A 230 15.99 -14.79 -19.01
CA THR A 230 16.05 -14.05 -17.74
C THR A 230 16.26 -14.96 -16.52
N TYR A 231 15.71 -16.18 -16.51
CA TYR A 231 15.58 -17.03 -15.32
C TYR A 231 16.28 -18.39 -15.41
N THR A 232 17.06 -18.66 -16.46
CA THR A 232 17.84 -19.89 -16.70
C THR A 232 18.72 -20.38 -15.53
N ARG A 233 18.95 -19.56 -14.48
CA ARG A 233 19.74 -19.93 -13.30
C ARG A 233 19.01 -19.83 -11.95
N ARG A 234 17.69 -19.59 -11.93
CA ARG A 234 16.94 -19.36 -10.68
C ARG A 234 15.64 -20.16 -10.69
N ASN A 235 15.28 -20.75 -9.55
CA ASN A 235 14.16 -21.68 -9.34
C ASN A 235 12.75 -21.10 -9.63
N VAL A 236 12.49 -20.59 -10.83
CA VAL A 236 11.13 -20.29 -11.34
C VAL A 236 10.51 -21.59 -11.90
N TYR A 237 10.80 -22.72 -11.26
CA TYR A 237 10.39 -24.05 -11.72
C TYR A 237 8.90 -24.33 -11.49
N SER A 238 8.27 -23.71 -10.48
CA SER A 238 6.84 -23.92 -10.16
C SER A 238 5.92 -23.38 -11.24
N VAL A 239 6.28 -22.26 -11.85
CA VAL A 239 5.54 -21.63 -12.94
C VAL A 239 5.76 -22.44 -14.20
N LEU A 240 7.01 -22.56 -14.66
CA LEU A 240 7.34 -23.15 -15.96
C LEU A 240 6.85 -24.60 -16.13
N ARG A 241 6.66 -25.37 -15.05
CA ARG A 241 6.13 -26.75 -15.12
C ARG A 241 4.72 -26.84 -15.74
N ARG A 242 3.90 -25.77 -15.71
CA ARG A 242 2.60 -25.72 -16.40
C ARG A 242 2.67 -25.10 -17.82
N TYR A 243 3.76 -24.42 -18.20
CA TYR A 243 3.87 -23.72 -19.49
C TYR A 243 4.55 -24.56 -20.57
N PHE A 244 5.29 -25.59 -20.16
CA PHE A 244 5.90 -26.55 -21.08
C PHE A 244 5.21 -27.89 -20.89
N THR A 245 4.51 -28.34 -21.93
CA THR A 245 3.83 -29.65 -22.01
C THR A 245 4.81 -30.81 -21.81
N SER A 246 6.10 -30.57 -22.07
CA SER A 246 7.16 -31.56 -21.89
C SER A 246 8.46 -30.92 -21.37
N LYS A 247 9.29 -31.72 -20.71
CA LYS A 247 10.66 -31.32 -20.31
C LYS A 247 11.56 -30.99 -21.52
N SER A 248 11.20 -31.48 -22.70
CA SER A 248 11.84 -31.19 -24.00
C SER A 248 11.55 -29.76 -24.46
N ASP A 249 10.32 -29.27 -24.34
CA ASP A 249 9.97 -27.90 -24.75
C ASP A 249 10.72 -26.86 -23.91
N PHE A 250 11.04 -27.17 -22.65
CA PHE A 250 11.88 -26.29 -21.83
C PHE A 250 13.34 -26.25 -22.31
N ARG A 251 13.88 -27.39 -22.79
CA ARG A 251 15.29 -27.50 -23.23
C ARG A 251 15.57 -26.78 -24.54
N GLU A 252 14.57 -26.55 -25.38
CA GLU A 252 14.74 -25.83 -26.65
C GLU A 252 15.01 -24.33 -26.44
N TYR A 253 14.72 -23.79 -25.25
CA TYR A 253 14.85 -22.36 -24.93
C TYR A 253 15.89 -22.02 -23.86
N THR A 254 16.50 -23.01 -23.19
CA THR A 254 17.59 -22.85 -22.21
C THR A 254 18.95 -23.21 -22.78
#